data_AF-A0A0A1VW53-F1
#
_entry.id   AF-A0A0A1VW53-F1
#
_cell.length_a   1.000
_cell.length_b   1.000
_cell.length_c   1.000
_cell.angle_alpha   90.00
_cell.angle_beta   90.00
_cell.angle_gamma   90.00
#
_symmetry.space_group_name_H-M   'P 1'
#
loop_
_entity.id
_entity.type
_entity.pdbx_description
1 polymer ?
#
loop_
_entity_poly.entity_id
_entity_poly.type
_entity_poly.pdbx_seq_one_letter_code
_entity_poly.pdbx_strand_id
1 'polypeptide(L)'
;MGFAMIGYSVETQEGRQIATQDIIQQIRQILPYAPAYKSKNNPYGMRLKVTIRIKGFNGGQGNLITIWQIDQGKIIPRLITNWLEVYS
;
A
#
# COMPACT_ATOMS: atom_id res chain seq x y z
N MET A 1 5.18 -7.74 -11.94
CA MET A 1 4.20 -7.28 -10.92
C MET A 1 4.77 -7.54 -9.53
N GLY A 2 4.84 -6.54 -8.64
CA GLY A 2 5.42 -6.72 -7.31
C GLY A 2 4.73 -7.81 -6.47
N PHE A 3 3.39 -7.91 -6.55
CA PHE A 3 2.64 -8.91 -5.77
C PHE A 3 2.97 -10.35 -6.19
N ALA A 4 3.18 -10.57 -7.49
CA ALA A 4 3.62 -11.88 -8.00
C ALA A 4 5.02 -12.26 -7.52
N MET A 5 5.92 -11.28 -7.35
CA MET A 5 7.28 -11.53 -6.85
C MET A 5 7.30 -12.04 -5.40
N ILE A 6 6.30 -11.67 -4.59
CA ILE A 6 6.12 -12.19 -3.23
C ILE A 6 5.11 -13.36 -3.16
N GLY A 7 4.84 -14.02 -4.30
CA GLY A 7 4.14 -15.30 -4.33
C GLY A 7 2.61 -15.22 -4.37
N TYR A 8 2.03 -14.05 -4.66
CA TYR A 8 0.59 -13.98 -4.94
C TYR A 8 0.28 -14.35 -6.39
N SER A 9 -0.77 -15.15 -6.59
CA SER A 9 -1.34 -15.42 -7.91
C SER A 9 -2.27 -14.27 -8.32
N VAL A 10 -1.84 -13.43 -9.26
CA VAL A 10 -2.59 -12.23 -9.68
C VAL A 10 -3.29 -12.38 -11.03
N GLU A 11 -2.96 -13.44 -11.76
CA GLU A 11 -3.49 -13.70 -13.11
C GLU A 11 -4.93 -14.26 -13.07
N THR A 12 -5.30 -14.95 -11.99
CA THR A 12 -6.64 -15.53 -11.83
C THR A 12 -7.53 -14.70 -10.92
N GLN A 13 -8.85 -14.76 -11.12
CA GLN A 13 -9.82 -14.08 -10.24
C GLN A 13 -9.74 -14.61 -8.80
N GLU A 14 -9.72 -15.93 -8.63
CA GLU A 14 -9.59 -16.58 -7.33
C GLU A 14 -8.29 -16.19 -6.63
N GLY A 15 -7.15 -16.21 -7.34
CA GLY A 15 -5.87 -15.78 -6.81
C GLY A 15 -5.89 -14.33 -6.32
N ARG A 16 -6.51 -13.42 -7.10
CA ARG A 16 -6.69 -12.02 -6.68
C ARG A 16 -7.56 -11.88 -5.44
N GLN A 17 -8.62 -12.67 -5.30
CA GLN A 17 -9.49 -12.64 -4.11
C GLN A 17 -8.74 -13.09 -2.86
N ILE A 18 -8.02 -14.22 -2.94
CA ILE A 18 -7.22 -14.75 -1.84
C ILE A 18 -6.11 -13.75 -1.45
N ALA A 19 -5.37 -13.22 -2.44
CA ALA A 19 -4.35 -12.22 -2.21
C ALA A 19 -4.92 -10.96 -1.53
N THR A 20 -6.08 -10.49 -1.96
CA THR A 20 -6.74 -9.31 -1.39
C THR A 20 -7.12 -9.54 0.07
N GLN A 21 -7.70 -10.69 0.40
CA GLN A 21 -8.09 -11.03 1.77
C GLN A 21 -6.89 -11.04 2.72
N ASP A 22 -5.81 -11.71 2.31
CA ASP A 22 -4.57 -11.80 3.09
C ASP A 22 -3.91 -10.43 3.28
N ILE A 23 -3.80 -9.62 2.21
CA ILE A 23 -3.26 -8.26 2.29
C ILE A 23 -4.12 -7.39 3.21
N ILE A 24 -5.45 -7.44 3.12
CA ILE A 24 -6.36 -6.68 3.99
C ILE A 24 -6.16 -7.08 5.45
N GLN A 25 -6.02 -8.38 5.74
CA GLN A 25 -5.78 -8.86 7.09
C GLN A 25 -4.48 -8.29 7.67
N GLN A 26 -3.38 -8.32 6.90
CA GLN A 26 -2.10 -7.74 7.31
C GLN A 26 -2.19 -6.22 7.51
N ILE A 27 -2.83 -5.50 6.58
CA ILE A 27 -3.01 -4.04 6.68
C ILE A 27 -3.81 -3.69 7.94
N ARG A 28 -4.92 -4.37 8.22
CA ARG A 28 -5.77 -4.06 9.39
C ARG A 28 -5.01 -4.15 10.71
N GLN A 29 -4.05 -5.06 10.82
CA GLN A 29 -3.24 -5.23 12.03
C GLN A 29 -2.21 -4.09 12.20
N ILE A 30 -1.64 -3.60 11.10
CA ILE A 30 -0.52 -2.64 11.12
C ILE A 30 -1.00 -1.20 11.04
N LEU A 31 -2.12 -0.94 10.35
CA LEU A 31 -2.61 0.40 10.03
C LEU A 31 -2.75 1.34 11.25
N PRO A 32 -3.24 0.90 12.44
CA PRO A 32 -3.33 1.78 13.61
C PRO A 32 -1.99 2.35 14.09
N TYR A 33 -0.88 1.68 13.75
CA TYR A 33 0.48 2.02 14.19
C TYR A 33 1.36 2.52 13.06
N ALA A 34 0.87 2.48 11.80
CA ALA A 34 1.65 2.87 10.64
C ALA A 34 1.80 4.39 10.58
N PRO A 35 3.03 4.94 10.67
CA PRO A 35 3.23 6.38 10.58
C PRO A 35 2.91 6.89 9.17
N ALA A 36 2.25 8.05 9.11
CA ALA A 36 2.07 8.81 7.89
C ALA A 36 3.13 9.92 7.83
N TYR A 37 4.08 9.80 6.90
CA TYR A 37 5.14 10.78 6.72
C TYR A 37 4.74 11.82 5.68
N LYS A 38 5.05 13.09 5.95
CA LYS A 38 4.90 14.13 4.93
C LYS A 38 5.84 13.83 3.76
N SER A 39 5.27 13.74 2.56
CA SER A 39 6.00 13.55 1.30
C SER A 39 6.29 14.91 0.65
N LYS A 40 6.78 14.90 -0.60
CA LYS A 40 7.07 16.12 -1.36
C LYS A 40 5.87 17.07 -1.35
N ASN A 41 6.10 18.31 -0.93
CA ASN A 41 5.14 19.40 -1.09
C ASN A 41 4.87 19.59 -2.58
N ASN A 42 3.61 19.81 -2.91
CA ASN A 42 3.22 20.28 -4.25
C ASN A 42 2.27 21.47 -4.11
N PRO A 43 2.05 22.23 -5.20
CA PRO A 43 1.11 23.37 -5.18
C PRO A 43 -0.35 22.99 -4.89
N TYR A 44 -0.69 21.69 -4.93
CA TYR A 44 -2.06 21.21 -4.85
C TYR A 44 -2.48 20.82 -3.43
N GLY A 45 -1.53 20.66 -2.50
CA GLY A 45 -1.82 20.31 -1.11
C GLY A 45 -0.72 19.49 -0.43
N MET A 46 -1.05 18.94 0.74
CA MET A 46 -0.13 18.12 1.52
C MET A 46 -0.20 16.66 1.07
N ARG A 47 0.94 16.08 0.71
CA ARG A 47 1.06 14.64 0.46
C ARG A 47 1.57 13.90 1.69
N LEU A 48 0.99 12.73 1.94
CA LEU A 48 1.34 11.81 3.01
C LEU A 48 1.72 10.46 2.42
N LYS A 49 2.85 9.90 2.85
CA LYS A 49 3.31 8.56 2.50
C LYS A 49 3.11 7.65 3.71
N VAL A 50 2.39 6.55 3.50
CA VAL A 50 2.30 5.43 4.43
C VAL A 50 3.05 4.26 3.80
N THR A 51 3.86 3.57 4.61
CA THR A 51 4.61 2.38 4.19
C THR A 51 4.27 1.24 5.13
N ILE A 52 3.72 0.15 4.58
CA ILE A 52 3.38 -1.05 5.34
C ILE A 52 4.17 -2.21 4.75
N ARG A 53 4.93 -2.91 5.59
CA ARG A 53 5.60 -4.15 5.16
C ARG A 53 4.58 -5.27 5.14
N ILE A 54 4.46 -5.96 4.01
CA ILE A 54 3.61 -7.14 3.84
C ILE A 54 4.47 -8.35 3.47
N LYS A 55 3.98 -9.55 3.82
CA LYS A 55 4.59 -10.83 3.49
C LYS A 55 3.62 -11.63 2.62
N GLY A 56 4.09 -12.16 1.49
CA GLY A 56 3.27 -13.01 0.64
C GLY A 56 3.48 -14.50 0.90
N PHE A 57 2.75 -15.34 0.16
CA PHE A 57 2.66 -16.79 0.42
C PHE A 57 3.97 -17.54 0.20
N ASN A 58 4.87 -17.04 -0.64
CA ASN A 58 6.19 -17.65 -0.82
C ASN A 58 7.21 -17.23 0.26
N GLY A 59 6.76 -16.52 1.30
CA GLY A 59 7.61 -15.98 2.36
C GLY A 59 8.33 -14.68 2.01
N GLY A 60 8.30 -14.28 0.74
CA GLY A 60 8.82 -13.02 0.23
C GLY A 60 8.09 -11.82 0.83
N GLN A 61 8.77 -10.68 0.85
CA GLN A 61 8.29 -9.48 1.52
C GLN A 61 8.40 -8.26 0.61
N GLY A 62 7.51 -7.31 0.81
CA GLY A 62 7.53 -6.04 0.10
C GLY A 62 6.96 -4.92 0.94
N ASN A 63 7.28 -3.69 0.53
CA ASN A 63 6.75 -2.48 1.12
C ASN A 63 5.55 -2.00 0.29
N LEU A 64 4.35 -2.14 0.85
CA LEU A 64 3.15 -1.54 0.29
C LEU A 64 3.20 -0.03 0.56
N ILE A 65 3.46 0.74 -0.49
CA ILE A 65 3.52 2.19 -0.44
C ILE A 65 2.18 2.76 -0.82
N THR A 66 1.67 3.66 0.02
CA THR A 66 0.40 4.35 -0.23
C THR A 66 0.62 5.86 -0.09
N ILE A 67 0.29 6.60 -1.15
CA ILE A 67 0.36 8.06 -1.15
C ILE A 67 -1.04 8.64 -1.07
N TRP A 68 -1.28 9.46 -0.05
CA TRP A 68 -2.48 10.24 0.15
C TRP A 68 -2.22 11.71 -0.10
N GLN A 69 -3.23 12.48 -0.50
CA GLN A 69 -3.16 13.93 -0.61
C GLN A 69 -4.36 14.57 0.07
N ILE A 70 -4.11 15.60 0.87
CA ILE A 70 -5.12 16.55 1.36
C ILE A 70 -5.00 17.78 0.47
N ASP A 71 -5.98 17.97 -0.42
CA ASP A 71 -6.00 19.09 -1.35
C ASP A 71 -6.25 20.42 -0.61
N GLN A 72 -5.78 21.54 -1.18
CA GLN A 72 -5.98 22.86 -0.58
C GLN A 72 -7.47 23.17 -0.36
N GLY A 73 -7.83 23.59 0.85
CA GLY A 73 -9.21 23.87 1.23
C GLY A 73 -10.08 22.63 1.46
N LYS A 74 -9.48 21.43 1.46
CA LYS A 74 -10.15 20.16 1.80
C LYS A 74 -9.61 19.61 3.12
N ILE A 75 -10.43 18.82 3.80
CA ILE A 75 -10.06 18.10 5.04
C ILE A 75 -10.03 16.58 4.85
N ILE A 76 -10.61 16.08 3.75
CA ILE A 76 -10.69 14.65 3.47
C ILE A 76 -9.51 14.29 2.55
N PRO A 77 -8.62 13.37 2.97
CA PRO A 77 -7.54 12.90 2.11
C PRO A 77 -8.09 11.99 0.99
N ARG A 78 -7.49 12.08 -0.20
CA ARG A 78 -7.73 11.15 -1.31
C ARG A 78 -6.51 10.29 -1.59
N LEU A 79 -6.75 9.05 -2.00
CA LEU A 79 -5.69 8.15 -2.45
C LEU A 79 -5.16 8.66 -3.81
N ILE A 80 -3.84 8.84 -3.91
CA ILE A 80 -3.18 9.18 -5.16
C ILE A 80 -2.70 7.93 -5.88
N THR A 81 -2.00 7.07 -5.16
CA THR A 81 -1.44 5.84 -5.71
C THR A 81 -1.12 4.86 -4.60
N ASN A 82 -1.15 3.58 -4.96
CA ASN A 82 -0.74 2.48 -4.13
C ASN A 82 0.04 1.48 -4.99
N TRP A 83 1.20 1.05 -4.51
CA TRP A 83 2.01 0.04 -5.20
C TRP A 83 2.83 -0.76 -4.19
N LEU A 84 3.29 -1.93 -4.63
CA LEU A 84 4.19 -2.78 -3.83
C LEU A 84 5.62 -2.65 -4.37
N GLU A 85 6.54 -2.23 -3.50
CA GLU A 85 7.98 -2.28 -3.75
C GLU A 85 8.54 -3.59 -3.22
N VAL A 86 9.20 -4.37 -4.08
CA VAL A 86 9.91 -5.59 -3.69
C VAL A 86 11.39 -5.36 -3.95
N TYR A 87 12.20 -5.64 -2.94
CA TYR A 87 13.65 -5.52 -3.02
C TYR A 87 14.20 -6.94 -3.19
N SER A 88 14.83 -7.19 -4.34
CA SER A 88 15.53 -8.44 -4.67
C SER A 88 16.97 -8.43 -4.18
#